data_AF-A0A4Q2DV71-F1
#
_entry.id   AF-A0A4Q2DV71-F1
#
_cell.length_a   1.000
_cell.length_b   1.000
_cell.length_c   1.000
_cell.angle_alpha   90.00
_cell.angle_beta   90.00
_cell.angle_gamma   90.00
#
_symmetry.space_group_name_H-M   'P 1'
#
loop_
_entity.id
_entity.type
_entity.pdbx_description
1 polymer ?
#
loop_
_entity_poly.entity_id
_entity_poly.type
_entity_poly.pdbx_seq_one_letter_code
_entity_poly.pdbx_strand_id
1 'polypeptide(L)'
;MVLLYKQSSKSSNPQEIKVVVELEGELTVEGLCAAVISRTSDSGDHFVKNKKQHSRLDFFSADPQTEGKSCRVIFIPSGGSFQAILKNFNEIAYISEVPVLPVHAILLEQMITRSRLTAAQVKPPGKGAARFTLKGLLASGSTPLHQLSPLWQSPEILAQVALHVHTLPDAKKHWIAHGIDPSIFTLPSAQQTPGEATRDSDDDEDYDGCSDSNDEERPPAVRSPMSRSKGRITGNDAFISIHPPSQPGPGEDANDVAPDISYEIVHTALTDVAARHVVSILMRGFGLECVLSGKAVYQLYSYGTTRVPEELQVLVLPPTSIPLSEAWLTQQIAQRYPDLFKQKVKKRTLFYKFPPGIDLPRPFKAARTCRVEILLPGTLGLPHLSASDVVWIDNLPVIPFLASLLLKLETWAGEPKYANTQDVQYLLSLVPNLPVWVVRPWKERKLMSDEFQAKSELRVKNFCLDFQDFKPLWQMLGFEVEDVI
;
A
#
# COMPACT_ATOMS: atom_id res chain seq x y z
N MET A 1 23.70 1.98 -9.38
CA MET A 1 24.12 0.77 -8.62
C MET A 1 24.14 1.16 -7.16
N VAL A 2 23.50 0.41 -6.25
CA VAL A 2 23.50 0.71 -4.81
C VAL A 2 23.94 -0.54 -4.05
N LEU A 3 24.95 -0.43 -3.20
CA LEU A 3 25.52 -1.56 -2.46
C LEU A 3 24.75 -1.81 -1.15
N LEU A 4 24.38 -3.08 -0.95
CA LEU A 4 23.76 -3.60 0.27
C LEU A 4 24.77 -4.40 1.08
N TYR A 5 25.10 -3.86 2.25
CA TYR A 5 25.58 -4.45 3.50
C TYR A 5 26.35 -5.80 3.49
N LYS A 6 27.45 -5.79 4.25
CA LYS A 6 28.39 -6.89 4.55
C LYS A 6 27.86 -7.81 5.66
N GLN A 7 27.48 -9.06 5.35
CA GLN A 7 27.17 -10.04 6.39
C GLN A 7 28.45 -10.71 6.92
N SER A 8 28.92 -10.29 8.10
CA SER A 8 30.00 -10.99 8.82
C SER A 8 29.41 -11.99 9.81
N SER A 9 29.54 -13.28 9.49
CA SER A 9 29.41 -14.35 10.49
C SER A 9 30.80 -14.75 10.94
N LYS A 10 30.99 -15.01 12.24
CA LYS A 10 32.25 -15.56 12.81
C LYS A 10 32.55 -17.01 12.35
N SER A 11 32.04 -17.44 11.19
CA SER A 11 32.30 -18.75 10.61
C SER A 11 33.16 -18.60 9.36
N SER A 12 33.90 -19.64 8.99
CA SER A 12 34.76 -19.75 7.79
C SER A 12 34.02 -19.59 6.45
N ASN A 13 32.79 -19.09 6.46
CA ASN A 13 32.02 -18.84 5.26
C ASN A 13 32.43 -17.51 4.61
N PRO A 14 32.44 -17.45 3.27
CA PRO A 14 32.74 -16.23 2.53
C PRO A 14 31.76 -15.11 2.92
N GLN A 15 32.28 -13.88 3.02
CA GLN A 15 31.46 -12.71 3.33
C GLN A 15 30.51 -12.45 2.17
N GLU A 16 29.25 -12.13 2.45
CA GLU A 16 28.25 -11.85 1.41
C GLU A 16 27.94 -10.35 1.35
N ILE A 17 27.91 -9.83 0.12
CA ILE A 17 27.52 -8.48 -0.28
C ILE A 17 26.37 -8.62 -1.27
N LYS A 18 25.31 -7.85 -1.07
CA LYS A 18 24.21 -7.74 -2.03
C LYS A 18 24.36 -6.39 -2.75
N VAL A 19 23.96 -6.30 -4.00
CA VAL A 19 24.06 -5.06 -4.79
C VAL A 19 22.74 -4.86 -5.49
N VAL A 20 21.99 -3.84 -5.09
CA VAL A 20 20.76 -3.46 -5.78
C VAL A 20 21.12 -2.71 -7.05
N VAL A 21 20.60 -3.17 -8.16
CA VAL A 21 20.91 -2.62 -9.47
C VAL A 21 19.63 -2.22 -10.17
N GLU A 22 19.57 -0.94 -10.55
CA GLU A 22 18.60 -0.49 -11.51
C GLU A 22 19.06 -0.95 -12.89
N LEU A 23 18.24 -1.79 -13.52
CA LEU A 23 18.48 -2.29 -14.85
C LEU A 23 17.64 -1.44 -15.81
N GLU A 24 18.30 -0.58 -16.57
CA GLU A 24 17.66 0.17 -17.64
C GLU A 24 17.72 -0.62 -18.96
N GLY A 25 16.61 -0.63 -19.71
CA GLY A 25 16.52 -1.29 -21.01
C GLY A 25 16.56 -2.83 -20.95
N GLU A 26 17.25 -3.45 -21.90
CA GLU A 26 17.33 -4.92 -22.04
C GLU A 26 18.44 -5.56 -21.18
N LEU A 27 19.09 -4.79 -20.30
CA LEU A 27 20.19 -5.30 -19.49
C LEU A 27 19.67 -6.32 -18.47
N THR A 28 20.05 -7.59 -18.63
CA THR A 28 19.75 -8.64 -17.66
C THR A 28 20.77 -8.66 -16.53
N VAL A 29 20.41 -9.24 -15.38
CA VAL A 29 21.37 -9.49 -14.27
C VAL A 29 22.57 -10.30 -14.76
N GLU A 30 22.37 -11.20 -15.72
CA GLU A 30 23.44 -12.00 -16.31
C GLU A 30 24.37 -11.16 -17.19
N GLY A 31 23.80 -10.27 -18.01
CA GLY A 31 24.56 -9.30 -18.79
C GLY A 31 25.39 -8.38 -17.90
N LEU A 32 24.81 -7.93 -16.78
CA LEU A 32 25.54 -7.16 -15.77
C LEU A 32 26.69 -7.97 -15.14
N CYS A 33 26.45 -9.21 -14.72
CA CYS A 33 27.50 -10.07 -14.17
C CYS A 33 28.66 -10.26 -15.17
N ALA A 34 28.34 -10.49 -16.44
CA ALA A 34 29.33 -10.62 -17.50
C ALA A 34 30.12 -9.32 -17.70
N ALA A 35 29.46 -8.17 -17.66
CA ALA A 35 30.10 -6.86 -17.77
C ALA A 35 31.02 -6.54 -16.58
N VAL A 36 30.67 -6.98 -15.37
CA VAL A 36 31.53 -6.84 -14.18
C VAL A 36 32.79 -7.68 -14.32
N ILE A 37 32.64 -8.96 -14.69
CA ILE A 37 33.77 -9.88 -14.87
C ILE A 37 34.73 -9.36 -15.96
N SER A 38 34.19 -8.89 -17.10
CA SER A 38 35.04 -8.47 -18.23
C SER A 38 35.91 -7.26 -17.87
N ARG A 39 35.38 -6.29 -17.12
CA ARG A 39 36.11 -5.07 -16.72
C ARG A 39 37.20 -5.31 -15.67
N THR A 40 37.07 -6.35 -14.87
CA THR A 40 38.00 -6.61 -13.75
C THR A 40 39.23 -7.42 -14.17
N SER A 41 39.23 -7.98 -15.38
CA SER A 41 40.35 -8.76 -15.91
C SER A 41 41.68 -7.98 -15.92
N ASP A 42 41.62 -6.65 -15.98
CA ASP A 42 42.79 -5.78 -16.11
C ASP A 42 43.36 -5.30 -14.76
N SER A 43 42.60 -5.39 -13.66
CA SER A 43 42.99 -4.82 -12.35
C SER A 43 43.66 -5.82 -11.39
N GLY A 44 43.79 -7.09 -11.79
CA GLY A 44 44.32 -8.18 -10.95
C GLY A 44 43.31 -8.72 -9.92
N ASP A 45 42.18 -8.04 -9.71
CA ASP A 45 41.05 -8.58 -8.96
C ASP A 45 40.21 -9.50 -9.85
N HIS A 46 39.68 -10.58 -9.28
CA HIS A 46 38.96 -11.58 -10.08
C HIS A 46 37.57 -11.84 -9.52
N PHE A 47 36.55 -11.59 -10.35
CA PHE A 47 35.20 -12.07 -10.13
C PHE A 47 34.98 -13.37 -10.88
N VAL A 48 34.46 -14.39 -10.19
CA VAL A 48 34.10 -15.69 -10.78
C VAL A 48 32.60 -15.88 -10.70
N LYS A 49 31.95 -16.13 -11.85
CA LYS A 49 30.51 -16.44 -11.88
C LYS A 49 30.25 -17.80 -11.25
N ASN A 50 29.31 -17.87 -10.32
CA ASN A 50 28.89 -19.14 -9.76
C ASN A 50 28.01 -19.88 -10.79
N LYS A 51 28.45 -21.07 -11.25
CA LYS A 51 27.73 -21.84 -12.27
C LYS A 51 26.31 -22.24 -11.87
N LYS A 52 26.00 -22.29 -10.57
CA LYS A 52 24.69 -22.70 -10.06
C LYS A 52 23.71 -21.54 -9.85
N GLN A 53 24.20 -20.29 -9.82
CA GLN A 53 23.39 -19.12 -9.47
C GLN A 53 23.73 -17.95 -10.39
N HIS A 54 22.81 -17.65 -11.30
CA HIS A 54 23.01 -16.70 -12.39
C HIS A 54 23.24 -15.24 -11.94
N SER A 55 22.82 -14.89 -10.73
CA SER A 55 22.94 -13.55 -10.13
C SER A 55 24.11 -13.39 -9.15
N ARG A 56 25.02 -14.36 -9.10
CA ARG A 56 26.04 -14.46 -8.06
C ARG A 56 27.45 -14.51 -8.63
N LEU A 57 28.30 -13.61 -8.12
CA LEU A 57 29.73 -13.60 -8.32
C LEU A 57 30.45 -13.91 -7.01
N ASP A 58 31.59 -14.59 -7.09
CA ASP A 58 32.54 -14.71 -5.99
C ASP A 58 33.75 -13.83 -6.34
N PHE A 59 34.00 -12.80 -5.53
CA PHE A 59 35.10 -11.83 -5.64
C PHE A 59 36.31 -12.34 -4.85
N PHE A 60 37.46 -12.31 -5.49
CA PHE A 60 38.76 -12.62 -4.92
C PHE A 60 39.64 -11.38 -5.03
N SER A 61 40.09 -10.86 -3.89
CA SER A 61 40.95 -9.68 -3.86
C SER A 61 42.40 -10.08 -4.13
N ALA A 62 43.10 -9.23 -4.88
CA ALA A 62 44.54 -9.34 -5.08
C ALA A 62 45.38 -8.90 -3.86
N ASP A 63 44.76 -8.28 -2.85
CA ASP A 63 45.47 -7.81 -1.66
C ASP A 63 45.99 -9.00 -0.84
N PRO A 64 47.33 -9.12 -0.64
CA PRO A 64 47.94 -10.19 0.15
C PRO A 64 47.36 -10.33 1.57
N GLN A 65 46.86 -9.25 2.17
CA GLN A 65 46.25 -9.30 3.52
C GLN A 65 44.89 -10.02 3.54
N THR A 66 44.29 -10.19 2.37
CA THR A 66 43.01 -10.85 2.17
C THR A 66 43.11 -12.10 1.32
N GLU A 67 44.33 -12.56 1.02
CA GLU A 67 44.58 -13.76 0.25
C GLU A 67 43.85 -14.97 0.85
N GLY A 68 43.18 -15.75 -0.02
CA GLY A 68 42.35 -16.89 0.38
C GLY A 68 40.96 -16.52 0.93
N LYS A 69 40.63 -15.23 1.10
CA LYS A 69 39.27 -14.80 1.46
C LYS A 69 38.51 -14.46 0.19
N SER A 70 37.32 -15.04 0.05
CA SER A 70 36.38 -14.66 -1.00
C SER A 70 35.19 -13.90 -0.43
N CYS A 71 34.70 -12.95 -1.22
CA CYS A 71 33.47 -12.23 -0.94
C CYS A 71 32.44 -12.54 -2.01
N ARG A 72 31.28 -13.02 -1.62
CA ARG A 72 30.17 -13.27 -2.52
C ARG A 72 29.44 -11.96 -2.81
N VAL A 73 29.25 -11.63 -4.08
CA VAL A 73 28.49 -10.48 -4.55
C VAL A 73 27.23 -10.98 -5.26
N ILE A 74 26.06 -10.54 -4.80
CA ILE A 74 24.76 -10.93 -5.37
C ILE A 74 24.06 -9.69 -5.92
N PHE A 75 23.77 -9.67 -7.22
CA PHE A 75 23.01 -8.58 -7.83
C PHE A 75 21.51 -8.82 -7.67
N ILE A 76 20.82 -7.80 -7.17
CA ILE A 76 19.38 -7.79 -6.95
C ILE A 76 18.80 -6.70 -7.85
N PRO A 77 17.99 -7.02 -8.87
CA PRO A 77 17.35 -6.00 -9.67
C PRO A 77 16.43 -5.15 -8.79
N SER A 78 16.42 -3.82 -8.99
CA SER A 78 15.65 -2.85 -8.19
C SER A 78 14.12 -2.94 -8.38
N GLY A 79 13.63 -3.88 -9.19
CA GLY A 79 12.20 -4.07 -9.44
C GLY A 79 11.40 -4.42 -8.18
N GLY A 80 10.12 -4.06 -8.17
CA GLY A 80 9.17 -4.38 -7.08
C GLY A 80 9.19 -3.36 -5.93
N SER A 81 9.20 -3.84 -4.68
CA SER A 81 9.19 -2.98 -3.47
C SER A 81 10.44 -2.11 -3.33
N PHE A 82 11.57 -2.54 -3.90
CA PHE A 82 12.84 -1.83 -3.82
C PHE A 82 12.80 -0.46 -4.51
N GLN A 83 12.06 -0.32 -5.62
CA GLN A 83 11.88 0.97 -6.28
C GLN A 83 11.12 1.96 -5.40
N ALA A 84 10.10 1.49 -4.66
CA ALA A 84 9.37 2.31 -3.70
C ALA A 84 10.23 2.67 -2.48
N ILE A 85 11.05 1.73 -2.00
CA ILE A 85 12.04 1.96 -0.94
C ILE A 85 13.02 3.05 -1.37
N LEU A 86 13.68 2.91 -2.52
CA LEU A 86 14.68 3.86 -3.02
C LEU A 86 14.11 5.26 -3.28
N LYS A 87 12.86 5.36 -3.77
CA LYS A 87 12.17 6.66 -3.96
C LYS A 87 11.82 7.38 -2.65
N ASN A 88 11.76 6.66 -1.53
CA ASN A 88 11.36 7.19 -0.22
C ASN A 88 12.55 7.48 0.72
N PHE A 89 13.76 7.03 0.38
CA PHE A 89 14.96 7.36 1.15
C PHE A 89 15.72 8.48 0.44
N ASN A 90 15.70 9.68 1.04
CA ASN A 90 16.53 10.81 0.61
C ASN A 90 18.03 10.58 0.86
N GLU A 91 18.38 9.55 1.63
CA GLU A 91 19.75 9.26 2.05
C GLU A 91 20.28 8.02 1.32
N ILE A 92 20.89 8.24 0.17
CA ILE A 92 21.91 7.32 -0.31
C ILE A 92 23.20 7.71 0.41
N ALA A 93 23.68 6.85 1.32
CA ALA A 93 24.97 7.07 1.95
C ALA A 93 26.08 6.71 0.96
N TYR A 94 27.23 7.35 1.03
CA TYR A 94 28.38 7.03 0.19
C TYR A 94 29.52 6.51 1.06
N ILE A 95 30.08 5.35 0.71
CA ILE A 95 31.31 4.82 1.32
C ILE A 95 32.34 4.76 0.19
N SER A 96 33.35 5.61 0.26
CA SER A 96 34.40 5.70 -0.77
C SER A 96 33.83 5.93 -2.18
N GLU A 97 32.95 6.93 -2.34
CA GLU A 97 32.20 7.23 -3.59
C GLU A 97 31.20 6.16 -4.04
N VAL A 98 31.03 5.09 -3.25
CA VAL A 98 30.11 4.03 -3.60
C VAL A 98 28.78 4.21 -2.87
N PRO A 99 27.67 4.42 -3.57
CA PRO A 99 26.36 4.56 -2.94
C PRO A 99 25.96 3.25 -2.24
N VAL A 100 25.58 3.35 -0.98
CA VAL A 100 25.11 2.25 -0.13
C VAL A 100 23.75 2.60 0.45
N LEU A 101 22.88 1.60 0.54
CA LEU A 101 21.60 1.75 1.23
C LEU A 101 21.87 1.85 2.74
N PRO A 102 21.27 2.82 3.44
CA PRO A 102 21.41 2.91 4.88
C PRO A 102 20.77 1.69 5.55
N VAL A 103 21.32 1.26 6.69
CA VAL A 103 20.97 -0.01 7.32
C VAL A 103 19.46 -0.16 7.58
N HIS A 104 18.79 0.93 7.94
CA HIS A 104 17.36 0.95 8.17
C HIS A 104 16.55 0.65 6.89
N ALA A 105 17.00 1.07 5.70
CA ALA A 105 16.31 0.75 4.44
C ALA A 105 16.40 -0.75 4.12
N ILE A 106 17.54 -1.36 4.44
CA ILE A 106 17.76 -2.81 4.32
C ILE A 106 16.84 -3.56 5.29
N LEU A 107 16.75 -3.08 6.52
CA LEU A 107 15.89 -3.64 7.54
C LEU A 107 14.42 -3.58 7.11
N LEU A 108 13.98 -2.45 6.56
CA LEU A 108 12.62 -2.23 6.08
C LEU A 108 12.28 -3.18 4.92
N GLU A 109 13.19 -3.36 3.97
CA GLU A 109 12.98 -4.29 2.88
C GLU A 109 12.81 -5.72 3.36
N GLN A 110 13.62 -6.17 4.31
CA GLN A 110 13.49 -7.50 4.89
C GLN A 110 12.12 -7.68 5.56
N MET A 111 11.56 -6.63 6.16
CA MET A 111 10.22 -6.66 6.73
C MET A 111 9.14 -6.72 5.64
N ILE A 112 9.24 -5.90 4.60
CA ILE A 112 8.30 -5.90 3.46
C ILE A 112 8.29 -7.26 2.74
N THR A 113 9.47 -7.82 2.49
CA THR A 113 9.58 -9.10 1.79
C THR A 113 8.93 -10.24 2.61
N ARG A 114 8.97 -10.17 3.95
CA ARG A 114 8.26 -11.12 4.81
C ARG A 114 6.77 -10.84 4.92
N SER A 115 6.35 -9.58 4.90
CA SER A 115 4.93 -9.24 5.01
C SER A 115 4.11 -9.68 3.80
N ARG A 116 4.76 -9.90 2.65
CA ARG A 116 4.15 -10.44 1.43
C ARG A 116 3.91 -11.94 1.45
N LEU A 117 4.37 -12.65 2.48
CA LEU A 117 4.07 -14.08 2.63
C LEU A 117 2.59 -14.24 3.00
N THR A 118 1.92 -15.21 2.37
CA THR A 118 0.52 -15.53 2.70
C THR A 118 0.37 -15.92 4.16
N ALA A 119 -0.82 -15.75 4.77
CA ALA A 119 -1.05 -16.11 6.18
C ALA A 119 -0.60 -17.55 6.53
N ALA A 120 -0.75 -18.51 5.61
CA ALA A 120 -0.28 -19.89 5.77
C ALA A 120 1.26 -20.04 5.75
N GLN A 121 1.96 -19.06 5.17
CA GLN A 121 3.42 -19.00 5.05
C GLN A 121 4.07 -18.06 6.08
N VAL A 122 3.28 -17.26 6.82
CA VAL A 122 3.79 -16.40 7.90
C VAL A 122 4.26 -17.30 9.04
N LYS A 123 5.52 -17.69 8.99
CA LYS A 123 6.23 -18.33 10.09
C LYS A 123 7.05 -17.29 10.83
N PRO A 124 7.17 -17.38 12.17
CA PRO A 124 8.14 -16.58 12.90
C PRO A 124 9.51 -16.70 12.24
N PRO A 125 10.26 -15.60 12.11
CA PRO A 125 11.59 -15.67 11.51
C PRO A 125 12.47 -16.64 12.29
N GLY A 126 13.31 -17.42 11.60
CA GLY A 126 14.28 -18.25 12.30
C GLY A 126 15.20 -17.40 13.19
N LYS A 127 15.70 -17.95 14.30
CA LYS A 127 16.56 -17.24 15.28
C LYS A 127 17.72 -16.46 14.62
N GLY A 128 18.35 -17.02 13.59
CA GLY A 128 19.43 -16.34 12.85
C GLY A 128 18.94 -15.09 12.12
N ALA A 129 17.79 -15.17 11.48
CA ALA A 129 17.17 -14.06 10.76
C ALA A 129 16.66 -12.98 11.72
N ALA A 130 16.13 -13.36 12.89
CA ALA A 130 15.77 -12.43 13.95
C ALA A 130 17.01 -11.71 14.53
N ARG A 131 18.09 -12.44 14.82
CA ARG A 131 19.35 -11.82 15.26
C ARG A 131 19.93 -10.84 14.23
N PHE A 132 19.79 -11.15 12.94
CA PHE A 132 20.18 -10.22 11.88
C PHE A 132 19.34 -8.94 11.90
N THR A 133 18.01 -9.07 11.99
CA THR A 133 17.10 -7.94 12.15
C THR A 133 17.48 -7.08 13.36
N LEU A 134 17.71 -7.68 14.53
CA LEU A 134 18.12 -6.93 15.72
C LEU A 134 19.46 -6.19 15.49
N LYS A 135 20.44 -6.80 14.83
CA LYS A 135 21.70 -6.12 14.50
C LYS A 135 21.49 -4.93 13.57
N GLY A 136 20.63 -5.07 12.56
CA GLY A 136 20.29 -3.96 11.66
C GLY A 136 19.59 -2.82 12.39
N LEU A 137 18.67 -3.14 13.30
CA LEU A 137 18.01 -2.17 14.17
C LEU A 137 19.04 -1.41 15.03
N LEU A 138 19.92 -2.12 15.74
CA LEU A 138 20.97 -1.50 16.57
C LEU A 138 21.92 -0.63 15.75
N ALA A 139 22.25 -1.04 14.52
CA ALA A 139 23.11 -0.28 13.62
C ALA A 139 22.40 0.93 12.97
N SER A 140 21.08 1.04 13.10
CA SER A 140 20.31 2.22 12.66
C SER A 140 20.41 3.40 13.63
N GLY A 141 21.11 3.22 14.77
CA GLY A 141 21.36 4.27 15.75
C GLY A 141 20.20 4.45 16.72
N SER A 142 19.93 5.69 17.11
CA SER A 142 18.80 6.06 17.98
C SER A 142 17.70 6.82 17.22
N THR A 143 17.80 6.89 15.89
CA THR A 143 16.84 7.64 15.07
C THR A 143 15.51 6.91 15.05
N PRO A 144 14.39 7.57 15.42
CA PRO A 144 13.08 6.96 15.33
C PRO A 144 12.76 6.51 13.91
N LEU A 145 12.34 5.25 13.74
CA LEU A 145 12.21 4.64 12.41
C LEU A 145 11.16 5.33 11.54
N HIS A 146 10.10 5.89 12.13
CA HIS A 146 9.08 6.64 11.39
C HIS A 146 9.63 7.91 10.73
N GLN A 147 10.71 8.49 11.26
CA GLN A 147 11.38 9.65 10.65
C GLN A 147 12.21 9.24 9.44
N LEU A 148 12.73 8.00 9.44
CA LEU A 148 13.50 7.44 8.31
C LEU A 148 12.58 7.00 7.18
N SER A 149 11.45 6.37 7.53
CA SER A 149 10.40 6.06 6.58
C SER A 149 9.05 5.85 7.29
N PRO A 150 7.96 6.44 6.78
CA PRO A 150 6.63 6.23 7.35
C PRO A 150 6.12 4.79 7.17
N LEU A 151 6.71 4.02 6.25
CA LEU A 151 6.39 2.59 6.07
C LEU A 151 6.65 1.76 7.33
N TRP A 152 7.51 2.24 8.25
CA TRP A 152 7.74 1.58 9.53
C TRP A 152 6.51 1.52 10.44
N GLN A 153 5.50 2.35 10.16
CA GLN A 153 4.22 2.36 10.88
C GLN A 153 3.11 1.62 10.12
N SER A 154 3.42 0.98 8.98
CA SER A 154 2.38 0.22 8.26
C SER A 154 1.96 -1.01 9.09
N PRO A 155 0.66 -1.36 9.10
CA PRO A 155 0.16 -2.50 9.87
C PRO A 155 0.91 -3.80 9.57
N GLU A 156 1.28 -4.01 8.31
CA GLU A 156 1.98 -5.20 7.84
C GLU A 156 3.41 -5.27 8.40
N ILE A 157 4.09 -4.13 8.48
CA ILE A 157 5.45 -4.06 9.04
C ILE A 157 5.41 -4.20 10.56
N LEU A 158 4.45 -3.56 11.23
CA LEU A 158 4.24 -3.71 12.67
C LEU A 158 3.94 -5.16 13.05
N ALA A 159 3.15 -5.89 12.25
CA ALA A 159 2.92 -7.32 12.45
C ALA A 159 4.23 -8.14 12.36
N GLN A 160 5.11 -7.84 11.41
CA GLN A 160 6.42 -8.49 11.30
C GLN A 160 7.36 -8.14 12.47
N VAL A 161 7.29 -6.90 12.97
CA VAL A 161 8.03 -6.47 14.17
C VAL A 161 7.54 -7.22 15.42
N ALA A 162 6.23 -7.41 15.56
CA ALA A 162 5.65 -8.22 16.64
C ALA A 162 6.12 -9.68 16.58
N LEU A 163 6.07 -10.32 15.39
CA LEU A 163 6.58 -11.69 15.19
C LEU A 163 8.08 -11.81 15.48
N HIS A 164 8.84 -10.77 15.13
CA HIS A 164 10.26 -10.70 15.45
C HIS A 164 10.50 -10.65 16.97
N VAL A 165 9.76 -9.82 17.70
CA VAL A 165 9.84 -9.76 19.16
C VAL A 165 9.37 -11.05 19.83
N HIS A 166 8.35 -11.70 19.28
CA HIS A 166 7.94 -13.02 19.77
C HIS A 166 9.08 -14.05 19.64
N THR A 167 9.84 -14.00 18.55
CA THR A 167 11.01 -14.88 18.33
C THR A 167 12.20 -14.51 19.23
N LEU A 168 12.37 -13.21 19.52
CA LEU A 168 13.49 -12.68 20.28
C LEU A 168 12.99 -11.62 21.27
N PRO A 169 12.48 -12.01 22.45
CA PRO A 169 11.82 -11.10 23.40
C PRO A 169 12.68 -9.91 23.83
N ASP A 170 13.99 -10.13 23.98
CA ASP A 170 14.96 -9.09 24.34
C ASP A 170 15.07 -7.96 23.31
N ALA A 171 14.59 -8.18 22.08
CA ALA A 171 14.53 -7.15 21.05
C ALA A 171 13.46 -6.08 21.31
N LYS A 172 12.46 -6.35 22.17
CA LYS A 172 11.32 -5.45 22.45
C LYS A 172 11.78 -4.04 22.82
N LYS A 173 12.69 -3.93 23.79
CA LYS A 173 13.21 -2.63 24.26
C LYS A 173 13.88 -1.82 23.14
N HIS A 174 14.51 -2.49 22.17
CA HIS A 174 15.19 -1.84 21.07
C HIS A 174 14.21 -1.29 20.03
N TRP A 175 13.12 -2.02 19.75
CA TRP A 175 12.06 -1.50 18.88
C TRP A 175 11.34 -0.31 19.50
N ILE A 176 11.05 -0.37 20.81
CA ILE A 176 10.44 0.75 21.55
C ILE A 176 11.35 1.98 21.52
N ALA A 177 12.66 1.80 21.74
CA ALA A 177 13.64 2.88 21.65
C ALA A 177 13.70 3.54 20.26
N HIS A 178 13.25 2.84 19.21
CA HIS A 178 13.16 3.32 17.83
C HIS A 178 11.77 3.89 17.48
N GLY A 179 10.91 4.13 18.47
CA GLY A 179 9.60 4.75 18.28
C GLY A 179 8.52 3.80 17.75
N ILE A 180 8.67 2.49 17.95
CA ILE A 180 7.59 1.52 17.74
C ILE A 180 6.72 1.47 18.99
N ASP A 181 5.41 1.62 18.81
CA ASP A 181 4.44 1.60 19.91
C ASP A 181 4.49 0.26 20.68
N PRO A 182 4.71 0.27 22.01
CA PRO A 182 4.66 -0.93 22.84
C PRO A 182 3.38 -1.77 22.70
N SER A 183 2.25 -1.15 22.33
CA SER A 183 0.93 -1.79 22.19
C SER A 183 0.93 -2.89 21.12
N ILE A 184 1.80 -2.84 20.12
CA ILE A 184 1.87 -3.89 19.09
C ILE A 184 2.38 -5.23 19.65
N PHE A 185 3.02 -5.22 20.82
CA PHE A 185 3.60 -6.42 21.44
C PHE A 185 2.65 -7.11 22.40
N THR A 186 1.52 -6.50 22.72
CA THR A 186 0.47 -7.16 23.50
C THR A 186 -0.35 -8.02 22.54
N LEU A 187 -0.08 -9.33 22.54
CA LEU A 187 -0.89 -10.30 21.81
C LEU A 187 -2.35 -10.18 22.28
N PRO A 188 -3.33 -10.19 21.36
CA PRO A 188 -4.73 -10.29 21.74
C PRO A 188 -4.94 -11.58 22.53
N SER A 189 -5.54 -11.49 23.73
CA SER A 189 -5.78 -12.63 24.62
C SER A 189 -6.53 -13.80 23.94
N ALA A 190 -7.22 -13.55 22.81
CA ALA A 190 -7.93 -14.55 22.02
C ALA A 190 -7.04 -15.60 21.32
N GLN A 191 -5.71 -15.41 21.25
CA GLN A 191 -4.77 -16.39 20.67
C GLN A 191 -3.97 -17.18 21.71
N GLN A 192 -4.19 -16.94 23.01
CA GLN A 192 -3.64 -17.82 24.04
C GLN A 192 -4.50 -19.10 24.07
N THR A 193 -4.00 -20.17 23.47
CA THR A 193 -4.60 -21.51 23.61
C THR A 193 -4.74 -21.83 25.10
N PRO A 194 -5.97 -22.03 25.61
CA PRO A 194 -6.17 -22.44 26.98
C PRO A 194 -5.68 -23.88 27.14
N GLY A 195 -4.63 -24.08 27.92
CA GLY A 195 -4.29 -25.38 28.48
C GLY A 195 -3.14 -26.12 27.82
N GLU A 196 -1.92 -25.76 28.20
CA GLU A 196 -0.89 -26.76 28.43
C GLU A 196 -0.49 -26.62 29.90
N ALA A 197 -1.29 -27.25 30.77
CA ALA A 197 -1.00 -27.37 32.18
C ALA A 197 0.32 -28.15 32.31
N THR A 198 1.34 -27.48 32.81
CA THR A 198 2.54 -28.11 33.35
C THR A 198 2.10 -29.13 34.39
N ARG A 199 2.29 -30.41 34.08
CA ARG A 199 2.42 -31.46 35.09
C ARG A 199 3.76 -31.24 35.76
N ASP A 200 3.76 -30.42 36.80
CA ASP A 200 4.83 -30.44 37.79
C ASP A 200 4.65 -31.72 38.62
N SER A 201 5.68 -32.56 38.54
CA SER A 201 5.89 -33.69 39.42
C SER A 201 6.34 -33.17 40.77
N ASP A 202 5.57 -33.51 41.81
CA ASP A 202 5.95 -33.44 43.21
C ASP A 202 7.24 -34.23 43.45
N ASP A 203 8.18 -33.65 44.21
CA ASP A 203 8.98 -34.30 45.25
C ASP A 203 9.80 -33.23 46.02
N ASP A 204 9.43 -33.09 47.30
CA ASP A 204 10.25 -32.81 48.50
C ASP A 204 11.15 -31.54 48.60
N GLU A 205 10.76 -30.56 49.43
CA GLU A 205 11.17 -30.45 50.85
C GLU A 205 10.82 -29.05 51.43
N ASP A 206 10.15 -29.08 52.59
CA ASP A 206 10.17 -28.17 53.74
C ASP A 206 10.70 -26.74 53.55
N TYR A 207 9.80 -25.75 53.70
CA TYR A 207 10.16 -24.50 54.37
C TYR A 207 8.95 -23.84 55.05
N ASP A 208 9.00 -23.81 56.38
CA ASP A 208 8.14 -23.04 57.27
C ASP A 208 8.33 -21.52 57.08
N GLY A 209 7.24 -20.76 57.11
CA GLY A 209 7.33 -19.29 57.17
C GLY A 209 6.00 -18.57 57.09
N CYS A 210 5.36 -18.38 58.25
CA CYS A 210 4.23 -17.49 58.50
C CYS A 210 4.34 -16.11 57.83
N SER A 211 3.23 -15.57 57.31
CA SER A 211 2.53 -14.45 57.97
C SER A 211 1.34 -13.92 57.16
N ASP A 212 0.16 -14.11 57.75
CA ASP A 212 -0.97 -13.19 57.90
C ASP A 212 -0.98 -11.85 57.15
N SER A 213 -2.09 -11.61 56.43
CA SER A 213 -3.17 -10.69 56.82
C SER A 213 -3.70 -9.83 55.66
N ASN A 214 -5.03 -9.91 55.49
CA ASN A 214 -6.00 -8.80 55.37
C ASN A 214 -5.82 -7.80 54.21
N ASP A 215 -6.84 -7.13 53.69
CA ASP A 215 -8.29 -7.16 53.78
C ASP A 215 -8.75 -6.35 52.56
N GLU A 216 -9.92 -6.71 52.05
CA GLU A 216 -10.94 -5.81 51.52
C GLU A 216 -10.65 -4.30 51.41
N GLU A 217 -10.90 -3.71 50.23
CA GLU A 217 -11.81 -2.55 50.16
C GLU A 217 -12.29 -2.26 48.73
N ARG A 218 -13.61 -2.40 48.53
CA ARG A 218 -14.38 -1.77 47.45
C ARG A 218 -14.68 -0.32 47.85
N PRO A 219 -14.81 0.59 46.86
CA PRO A 219 -15.72 1.72 47.01
C PRO A 219 -16.86 1.72 45.96
N PRO A 220 -17.99 2.39 46.27
CA PRO A 220 -19.27 2.18 45.60
C PRO A 220 -19.59 3.18 44.48
N ALA A 221 -20.62 2.80 43.73
CA ALA A 221 -21.24 3.52 42.64
C ALA A 221 -21.85 4.87 43.05
N VAL A 222 -21.59 5.90 42.24
CA VAL A 222 -22.26 7.21 42.29
C VAL A 222 -23.46 7.20 41.35
N ARG A 223 -24.66 7.44 41.91
CA ARG A 223 -25.90 7.78 41.19
C ARG A 223 -25.89 9.28 40.83
N SER A 224 -26.22 9.60 39.59
CA SER A 224 -26.64 10.96 39.18
C SER A 224 -28.15 10.98 38.88
N PRO A 225 -28.90 12.01 39.34
CA PRO A 225 -30.31 12.16 39.02
C PRO A 225 -30.54 12.99 37.76
N MET A 226 -31.64 12.65 37.09
CA MET A 226 -32.27 13.42 36.02
C MET A 226 -32.72 14.80 36.51
N SER A 227 -32.53 15.83 35.68
CA SER A 227 -33.37 17.04 35.74
C SER A 227 -33.77 17.46 34.33
N ARG A 228 -35.07 17.27 34.06
CA ARG A 228 -35.84 17.93 32.99
C ARG A 228 -35.87 19.44 33.25
N SER A 229 -35.66 20.23 32.22
CA SER A 229 -36.24 21.58 32.14
C SER A 229 -36.81 21.81 30.73
N LYS A 230 -38.12 22.05 30.70
CA LYS A 230 -38.87 22.56 29.54
C LYS A 230 -38.67 24.07 29.50
N GLY A 231 -38.15 24.60 28.40
CA GLY A 231 -38.12 26.02 28.09
C GLY A 231 -38.85 26.28 26.78
N ARG A 232 -40.07 26.81 26.89
CA ARG A 232 -40.93 27.26 25.78
C ARG A 232 -40.58 28.72 25.50
N ILE A 233 -40.05 29.03 24.33
CA ILE A 233 -39.94 30.40 23.83
C ILE A 233 -40.63 30.46 22.47
N THR A 234 -41.65 31.30 22.41
CA THR A 234 -42.37 31.70 21.20
C THR A 234 -41.63 32.88 20.57
N GLY A 235 -41.26 32.75 19.29
CA GLY A 235 -40.74 33.85 18.47
C GLY A 235 -41.09 33.56 17.02
N ASN A 236 -42.01 34.36 16.48
CA ASN A 236 -42.38 34.39 15.08
C ASN A 236 -41.20 34.90 14.25
N ASP A 237 -40.83 34.19 13.20
CA ASP A 237 -40.33 34.81 11.96
C ASP A 237 -40.56 33.88 10.77
N ALA A 238 -41.01 34.50 9.67
CA ALA A 238 -41.47 33.84 8.47
C ALA A 238 -40.31 33.19 7.70
N PHE A 239 -40.30 31.86 7.64
CA PHE A 239 -39.45 31.08 6.76
C PHE A 239 -40.29 30.21 5.82
N ILE A 240 -39.86 30.18 4.56
CA ILE A 240 -40.40 29.38 3.46
C ILE A 240 -40.36 27.90 3.86
N SER A 241 -41.55 27.30 3.98
CA SER A 241 -41.75 25.91 4.38
C SER A 241 -41.36 24.98 3.21
N ILE A 242 -40.18 24.36 3.30
CA ILE A 242 -39.84 23.16 2.54
C ILE A 242 -40.22 21.97 3.42
N HIS A 243 -41.25 21.24 3.02
CA HIS A 243 -41.68 20.02 3.69
C HIS A 243 -40.54 18.99 3.71
N PRO A 244 -40.19 18.40 4.87
CA PRO A 244 -39.33 17.23 4.91
C PRO A 244 -40.05 16.03 4.28
N PRO A 245 -39.35 15.17 3.52
CA PRO A 245 -39.94 13.91 3.06
C PRO A 245 -40.27 13.04 4.27
N SER A 246 -41.50 12.53 4.27
CA SER A 246 -42.07 11.62 5.26
C SER A 246 -41.10 10.47 5.59
N GLN A 247 -40.81 10.28 6.87
CA GLN A 247 -40.11 9.08 7.35
C GLN A 247 -40.92 7.83 6.98
N PRO A 248 -40.29 6.79 6.40
CA PRO A 248 -40.92 5.48 6.29
C PRO A 248 -41.08 4.88 7.69
N GLY A 249 -42.29 4.40 7.98
CA GLY A 249 -42.64 3.81 9.28
C GLY A 249 -41.83 2.55 9.61
N PRO A 250 -41.85 2.13 10.89
CA PRO A 250 -41.12 0.95 11.34
C PRO A 250 -41.90 -0.30 10.93
N GLY A 251 -41.39 -1.03 9.94
CA GLY A 251 -41.99 -2.27 9.49
C GLY A 251 -41.00 -3.14 8.71
N GLU A 252 -40.75 -4.32 9.28
CA GLU A 252 -40.28 -5.57 8.65
C GLU A 252 -38.76 -5.75 8.47
N ASP A 253 -38.17 -6.41 9.48
CA ASP A 253 -37.16 -7.47 9.38
C ASP A 253 -36.05 -7.29 8.33
N ALA A 254 -35.13 -6.39 8.63
CA ALA A 254 -33.78 -6.44 8.07
C ALA A 254 -33.07 -7.69 8.64
N ASN A 255 -33.20 -8.82 7.91
CA ASN A 255 -32.27 -9.93 8.04
C ASN A 255 -30.86 -9.41 7.71
N ASP A 256 -30.11 -9.11 8.75
CA ASP A 256 -28.70 -8.72 8.72
C ASP A 256 -27.87 -9.98 8.39
N VAL A 257 -27.93 -10.38 7.11
CA VAL A 257 -27.05 -11.42 6.58
C VAL A 257 -25.69 -10.79 6.39
N ALA A 258 -24.78 -11.08 7.33
CA ALA A 258 -23.38 -10.69 7.22
C ALA A 258 -22.86 -11.03 5.81
N PRO A 259 -22.21 -10.09 5.10
CA PRO A 259 -21.73 -10.32 3.75
C PRO A 259 -20.75 -11.50 3.76
N ASP A 260 -21.02 -12.49 2.92
CA ASP A 260 -20.17 -13.66 2.72
C ASP A 260 -18.81 -13.22 2.16
N ILE A 261 -17.79 -13.25 3.01
CA ILE A 261 -16.40 -12.85 2.73
C ILE A 261 -15.83 -13.58 1.50
N SER A 262 -16.34 -14.78 1.18
CA SER A 262 -15.91 -15.53 -0.01
C SER A 262 -16.29 -14.82 -1.32
N TYR A 263 -17.35 -14.00 -1.30
CA TYR A 263 -17.84 -13.28 -2.47
C TYR A 263 -16.92 -12.11 -2.84
N GLU A 264 -16.43 -11.33 -1.86
CA GLU A 264 -15.58 -10.15 -2.09
C GLU A 264 -14.21 -10.49 -2.70
N ILE A 265 -13.62 -11.63 -2.29
CA ILE A 265 -12.30 -12.07 -2.78
C ILE A 265 -12.36 -12.45 -4.28
N VAL A 266 -13.42 -13.15 -4.70
CA VAL A 266 -13.59 -13.58 -6.10
C VAL A 266 -13.81 -12.38 -7.03
N HIS A 267 -14.43 -11.33 -6.52
CA HIS A 267 -14.76 -10.13 -7.29
C HIS A 267 -13.55 -9.26 -7.64
N THR A 268 -12.63 -9.09 -6.69
CA THR A 268 -11.40 -8.32 -6.89
C THR A 268 -10.53 -8.93 -7.98
N ALA A 269 -10.51 -10.27 -8.08
CA ALA A 269 -9.77 -11.00 -9.11
C ALA A 269 -10.27 -10.70 -10.55
N LEU A 270 -11.54 -10.36 -10.75
CA LEU A 270 -12.09 -10.18 -12.09
C LEU A 270 -11.77 -8.84 -12.70
N THR A 271 -11.91 -7.77 -11.93
CA THR A 271 -11.47 -6.44 -12.34
C THR A 271 -9.97 -6.46 -12.59
N ASP A 272 -9.20 -7.15 -11.74
CA ASP A 272 -7.76 -7.32 -11.91
C ASP A 272 -7.41 -8.00 -13.25
N VAL A 273 -8.07 -9.11 -13.59
CA VAL A 273 -7.86 -9.79 -14.89
C VAL A 273 -8.14 -8.86 -16.07
N ALA A 274 -9.28 -8.16 -16.06
CA ALA A 274 -9.63 -7.21 -17.11
C ALA A 274 -8.62 -6.06 -17.19
N ALA A 275 -8.24 -5.50 -16.04
CA ALA A 275 -7.27 -4.42 -15.92
C ALA A 275 -5.90 -4.80 -16.47
N ARG A 276 -5.35 -5.95 -16.07
CA ARG A 276 -4.05 -6.45 -16.56
C ARG A 276 -4.06 -6.63 -18.07
N HIS A 277 -5.13 -7.19 -18.63
CA HIS A 277 -5.24 -7.39 -20.07
C HIS A 277 -5.33 -6.06 -20.83
N VAL A 278 -6.19 -5.13 -20.38
CA VAL A 278 -6.35 -3.82 -21.01
C VAL A 278 -5.06 -3.01 -20.94
N VAL A 279 -4.42 -2.94 -19.77
CA VAL A 279 -3.13 -2.26 -19.58
C VAL A 279 -2.04 -2.89 -20.45
N SER A 280 -1.93 -4.23 -20.47
CA SER A 280 -0.95 -4.91 -21.31
C SER A 280 -1.16 -4.61 -22.80
N ILE A 281 -2.41 -4.56 -23.26
CA ILE A 281 -2.73 -4.24 -24.67
C ILE A 281 -2.36 -2.80 -25.00
N LEU A 282 -2.69 -1.84 -24.14
CA LEU A 282 -2.35 -0.44 -24.37
C LEU A 282 -0.84 -0.22 -24.35
N MET A 283 -0.16 -0.68 -23.31
CA MET A 283 1.28 -0.44 -23.14
C MET A 283 2.12 -1.24 -24.13
N ARG A 284 1.87 -2.55 -24.29
CA ARG A 284 2.71 -3.41 -25.14
C ARG A 284 2.19 -3.52 -26.57
N GLY A 285 0.88 -3.50 -26.76
CA GLY A 285 0.26 -3.66 -28.07
C GLY A 285 0.21 -2.37 -28.88
N PHE A 286 -0.01 -1.23 -28.22
CA PHE A 286 -0.08 0.08 -28.85
C PHE A 286 1.07 1.02 -28.50
N GLY A 287 1.93 0.67 -27.54
CA GLY A 287 3.01 1.56 -27.10
C GLY A 287 2.50 2.81 -26.38
N LEU A 288 1.30 2.74 -25.80
CA LEU A 288 0.65 3.86 -25.13
C LEU A 288 0.73 3.68 -23.61
N GLU A 289 1.30 4.66 -22.94
CA GLU A 289 1.23 4.73 -21.49
C GLU A 289 -0.22 4.91 -21.04
N CYS A 290 -0.58 4.29 -19.93
CA CYS A 290 -1.92 4.42 -19.37
C CYS A 290 -1.90 4.20 -17.86
N VAL A 291 -2.92 4.73 -17.20
CA VAL A 291 -3.20 4.50 -15.78
C VAL A 291 -4.67 4.13 -15.60
N LEU A 292 -4.95 3.27 -14.64
CA LEU A 292 -6.31 3.01 -14.21
C LEU A 292 -6.85 4.22 -13.43
N SER A 293 -8.16 4.43 -13.54
CA SER A 293 -8.91 5.44 -12.79
C SER A 293 -10.26 4.88 -12.32
N GLY A 294 -11.02 5.69 -11.61
CA GLY A 294 -12.38 5.37 -11.18
C GLY A 294 -12.46 4.28 -10.11
N LYS A 295 -13.60 3.60 -10.06
CA LYS A 295 -13.94 2.65 -8.99
C LYS A 295 -12.98 1.47 -8.86
N ALA A 296 -12.39 1.01 -9.98
CA ALA A 296 -11.38 -0.05 -9.95
C ALA A 296 -10.13 0.36 -9.15
N VAL A 297 -9.77 1.64 -9.19
CA VAL A 297 -8.64 2.16 -8.40
C VAL A 297 -8.98 2.23 -6.91
N TYR A 298 -10.22 2.55 -6.56
CA TYR A 298 -10.67 2.58 -5.15
C TYR A 298 -10.57 1.18 -4.53
N GLN A 299 -10.88 0.15 -5.32
CA GLN A 299 -10.71 -1.25 -4.94
C GLN A 299 -9.24 -1.61 -4.70
N LEU A 300 -8.33 -1.11 -5.53
CA LEU A 300 -6.89 -1.35 -5.35
C LEU A 300 -6.34 -0.66 -4.10
N TYR A 301 -6.72 0.61 -3.84
CA TYR A 301 -6.29 1.32 -2.63
C TYR A 301 -6.84 0.74 -1.32
N SER A 302 -7.96 0.03 -1.41
CA SER A 302 -8.66 -0.53 -0.25
C SER A 302 -8.47 -2.03 -0.07
N TYR A 303 -7.58 -2.64 -0.87
CA TYR A 303 -7.32 -4.08 -0.88
C TYR A 303 -8.59 -4.92 -1.07
N GLY A 304 -9.52 -4.46 -1.91
CA GLY A 304 -10.70 -5.21 -2.30
C GLY A 304 -11.96 -4.95 -1.48
N THR A 305 -11.92 -4.08 -0.47
CA THR A 305 -13.06 -3.85 0.43
C THR A 305 -14.16 -2.93 -0.13
N THR A 306 -14.01 -2.42 -1.35
CA THR A 306 -15.05 -1.67 -2.04
C THR A 306 -16.01 -2.55 -2.83
N ARG A 307 -17.17 -1.97 -3.15
CA ARG A 307 -18.04 -2.47 -4.21
C ARG A 307 -17.29 -2.72 -5.50
N VAL A 308 -17.77 -3.72 -6.20
CA VAL A 308 -17.19 -4.21 -7.45
C VAL A 308 -17.45 -3.20 -8.56
N PRO A 309 -16.42 -2.74 -9.27
CA PRO A 309 -16.60 -1.79 -10.35
C PRO A 309 -17.28 -2.49 -11.55
N GLU A 310 -18.39 -1.94 -12.02
CA GLU A 310 -19.08 -2.42 -13.23
C GLU A 310 -18.31 -2.06 -14.51
N GLU A 311 -17.44 -1.04 -14.42
CA GLU A 311 -16.65 -0.51 -15.50
C GLU A 311 -15.20 -0.25 -15.09
N LEU A 312 -14.30 -0.46 -16.04
CA LEU A 312 -12.89 -0.16 -15.94
C LEU A 312 -12.62 1.15 -16.67
N GLN A 313 -12.24 2.19 -15.94
CA GLN A 313 -11.81 3.46 -16.51
C GLN A 313 -10.28 3.47 -16.66
N VAL A 314 -9.81 3.80 -17.86
CA VAL A 314 -8.38 3.82 -18.19
C VAL A 314 -8.04 5.15 -18.84
N LEU A 315 -7.21 5.93 -18.16
CA LEU A 315 -6.66 7.17 -18.69
C LEU A 315 -5.42 6.84 -19.52
N VAL A 316 -5.49 7.06 -20.82
CA VAL A 316 -4.39 6.84 -21.75
C VAL A 316 -3.59 8.13 -21.87
N LEU A 317 -2.26 8.06 -21.74
CA LEU A 317 -1.35 9.20 -21.78
C LEU A 317 -0.67 9.22 -23.16
N PRO A 318 -1.25 9.91 -24.17
CA PRO A 318 -0.69 9.91 -25.51
C PRO A 318 0.63 10.70 -25.55
N PRO A 319 1.59 10.28 -26.39
CA PRO A 319 2.74 11.12 -26.75
C PRO A 319 2.25 12.43 -27.36
N THR A 320 2.95 13.54 -27.11
CA THR A 320 2.60 14.88 -27.62
C THR A 320 2.53 14.96 -29.14
N SER A 321 3.14 14.01 -29.85
CA SER A 321 3.21 13.97 -31.31
C SER A 321 2.02 13.30 -31.99
N ILE A 322 1.13 12.63 -31.25
CA ILE A 322 0.08 11.78 -31.84
C ILE A 322 -1.30 12.31 -31.47
N PRO A 323 -2.06 12.88 -32.42
CA PRO A 323 -3.46 13.24 -32.19
C PRO A 323 -4.26 11.95 -32.03
N LEU A 324 -4.59 11.60 -30.80
CA LEU A 324 -5.36 10.42 -30.45
C LEU A 324 -6.80 10.81 -30.08
N SER A 325 -7.77 10.03 -30.53
CA SER A 325 -9.16 10.18 -30.08
C SER A 325 -9.67 8.89 -29.43
N GLU A 326 -10.51 9.03 -28.41
CA GLU A 326 -11.10 7.91 -27.68
C GLU A 326 -11.87 6.96 -28.61
N ALA A 327 -12.61 7.52 -29.56
CA ALA A 327 -13.40 6.77 -30.53
C ALA A 327 -12.51 5.92 -31.46
N TRP A 328 -11.42 6.51 -31.96
CA TRP A 328 -10.46 5.80 -32.78
C TRP A 328 -9.78 4.69 -31.99
N LEU A 329 -9.26 4.99 -30.79
CA LEU A 329 -8.55 3.99 -29.99
C LEU A 329 -9.46 2.82 -29.60
N THR A 330 -10.70 3.11 -29.21
CA THR A 330 -11.70 2.10 -28.91
C THR A 330 -11.98 1.19 -30.11
N GLN A 331 -12.10 1.78 -31.31
CA GLN A 331 -12.28 1.02 -32.55
C GLN A 331 -11.07 0.15 -32.86
N GLN A 332 -9.85 0.69 -32.73
CA GLN A 332 -8.62 -0.05 -32.98
C GLN A 332 -8.45 -1.25 -32.03
N ILE A 333 -8.74 -1.07 -30.73
CA ILE A 333 -8.69 -2.16 -29.76
C ILE A 333 -9.68 -3.27 -30.15
N ALA A 334 -10.92 -2.91 -30.48
CA ALA A 334 -11.95 -3.88 -30.85
C ALA A 334 -11.66 -4.61 -32.16
N GLN A 335 -11.06 -3.93 -33.15
CA GLN A 335 -10.68 -4.53 -34.43
C GLN A 335 -9.47 -5.44 -34.32
N ARG A 336 -8.46 -5.06 -33.51
CA ARG A 336 -7.22 -5.83 -33.36
C ARG A 336 -7.37 -7.03 -32.42
N TYR A 337 -8.26 -6.94 -31.45
CA TYR A 337 -8.49 -7.99 -30.45
C TYR A 337 -9.98 -8.39 -30.36
N PRO A 338 -10.59 -8.87 -31.45
CA PRO A 338 -12.03 -9.14 -31.52
C PRO A 338 -12.48 -10.29 -30.60
N ASP A 339 -11.58 -11.20 -30.24
CA ASP A 339 -11.88 -12.31 -29.32
C ASP A 339 -11.96 -11.83 -27.86
N LEU A 340 -11.23 -10.77 -27.52
CA LEU A 340 -11.19 -10.19 -26.18
C LEU A 340 -12.12 -9.00 -26.02
N PHE A 341 -12.49 -8.31 -27.10
CA PHE A 341 -13.26 -7.07 -27.02
C PHE A 341 -14.50 -7.09 -27.91
N LYS A 342 -15.52 -6.34 -27.49
CA LYS A 342 -16.72 -6.03 -28.27
C LYS A 342 -16.98 -4.53 -28.19
N GLN A 343 -17.10 -3.88 -29.33
CA GLN A 343 -17.53 -2.49 -29.39
C GLN A 343 -19.02 -2.40 -29.72
N LYS A 344 -19.77 -1.61 -28.95
CA LYS A 344 -21.14 -1.21 -29.33
C LYS A 344 -21.06 0.10 -30.12
N VAL A 345 -21.05 0.00 -31.44
CA VAL A 345 -20.86 1.14 -32.38
C VAL A 345 -21.74 2.35 -32.04
N LYS A 346 -23.04 2.14 -31.80
CA LYS A 346 -24.00 3.23 -31.51
C LYS A 346 -23.67 4.03 -30.25
N LYS A 347 -23.07 3.41 -29.24
CA LYS A 347 -22.75 4.03 -27.94
C LYS A 347 -21.25 4.31 -27.77
N ARG A 348 -20.44 3.95 -28.78
CA ARG A 348 -18.96 3.98 -28.74
C ARG A 348 -18.37 3.30 -27.49
N THR A 349 -19.10 2.36 -26.90
CA THR A 349 -18.70 1.71 -25.65
C THR A 349 -17.89 0.44 -25.95
N LEU A 350 -16.74 0.31 -25.31
CA LEU A 350 -15.91 -0.88 -25.35
C LEU A 350 -16.32 -1.85 -24.23
N PHE A 351 -16.30 -3.14 -24.53
CA PHE A 351 -16.53 -4.19 -23.55
C PHE A 351 -15.41 -5.22 -23.66
N TYR A 352 -14.73 -5.49 -22.55
CA TYR A 352 -13.84 -6.61 -22.38
C TYR A 352 -14.65 -7.90 -22.15
N LYS A 353 -14.31 -8.98 -22.84
CA LYS A 353 -14.96 -10.30 -22.73
C LYS A 353 -14.14 -11.20 -21.82
N PHE A 354 -14.78 -11.75 -20.79
CA PHE A 354 -14.12 -12.74 -19.94
C PHE A 354 -14.04 -14.09 -20.66
N PRO A 355 -12.87 -14.76 -20.65
CA PRO A 355 -12.71 -16.10 -21.22
C PRO A 355 -13.76 -17.09 -20.70
N PRO A 356 -14.21 -18.06 -21.53
CA PRO A 356 -15.05 -19.16 -21.04
C PRO A 356 -14.28 -19.96 -19.98
N GLY A 357 -14.96 -20.42 -18.94
CA GLY A 357 -14.36 -21.21 -17.85
C GLY A 357 -14.03 -20.44 -16.57
N ILE A 358 -14.04 -19.11 -16.59
CA ILE A 358 -13.97 -18.30 -15.36
C ILE A 358 -15.37 -18.24 -14.73
N ASP A 359 -15.51 -18.63 -13.46
CA ASP A 359 -16.78 -18.41 -12.75
C ASP A 359 -16.95 -16.92 -12.46
N LEU A 360 -18.07 -16.36 -12.91
CA LEU A 360 -18.34 -14.94 -12.81
C LEU A 360 -19.48 -14.70 -11.83
N PRO A 361 -19.36 -13.70 -10.96
CA PRO A 361 -20.39 -13.32 -10.03
C PRO A 361 -21.55 -12.68 -10.79
N ARG A 362 -22.70 -12.60 -10.11
CA ARG A 362 -24.00 -12.25 -10.73
C ARG A 362 -23.96 -11.05 -11.67
N PRO A 363 -23.33 -9.89 -11.36
CA PRO A 363 -23.36 -8.73 -12.27
C PRO A 363 -22.69 -9.01 -13.63
N PHE A 364 -21.71 -9.92 -13.68
CA PHE A 364 -21.00 -10.27 -14.92
C PHE A 364 -21.47 -11.58 -15.54
N LYS A 365 -22.21 -12.43 -14.80
CA LYS A 365 -22.54 -13.80 -15.24
C LYS A 365 -23.34 -13.86 -16.54
N ALA A 366 -24.32 -12.96 -16.70
CA ALA A 366 -25.19 -12.95 -17.87
C ALA A 366 -24.48 -12.46 -19.14
N ALA A 367 -23.70 -11.38 -19.04
CA ALA A 367 -23.05 -10.77 -20.21
C ALA A 367 -21.64 -11.32 -20.48
N ARG A 368 -20.97 -11.86 -19.45
CA ARG A 368 -19.54 -12.18 -19.41
C ARG A 368 -18.65 -11.06 -19.94
N THR A 369 -19.03 -9.80 -19.65
CA THR A 369 -18.28 -8.62 -20.09
C THR A 369 -18.11 -7.56 -19.02
N CYS A 370 -16.97 -6.86 -19.03
CA CYS A 370 -16.72 -5.64 -18.27
C CYS A 370 -16.70 -4.43 -19.23
N ARG A 371 -17.39 -3.33 -18.90
CA ARG A 371 -17.32 -2.11 -19.70
C ARG A 371 -15.92 -1.50 -19.53
N VAL A 372 -15.29 -1.10 -20.62
CA VAL A 372 -14.01 -0.38 -20.60
C VAL A 372 -14.24 1.03 -21.14
N GLU A 373 -13.87 2.02 -20.35
CA GLU A 373 -13.97 3.43 -20.70
C GLU A 373 -12.56 3.99 -20.87
N ILE A 374 -12.22 4.37 -22.08
CA ILE A 374 -10.94 4.96 -22.44
C ILE A 374 -11.08 6.47 -22.33
N LEU A 375 -10.25 7.08 -21.48
CA LEU A 375 -10.22 8.51 -21.23
C LEU A 375 -8.91 9.09 -21.78
N LEU A 376 -8.97 10.30 -22.32
CA LEU A 376 -7.78 11.09 -22.69
C LEU A 376 -7.62 12.33 -21.80
N PRO A 377 -6.38 12.79 -21.54
CA PRO A 377 -6.11 14.02 -20.80
C PRO A 377 -6.84 15.23 -21.37
N GLY A 378 -7.17 16.18 -20.50
CA GLY A 378 -7.95 17.37 -20.86
C GLY A 378 -9.46 17.15 -20.89
N THR A 379 -9.92 15.91 -20.92
CA THR A 379 -11.33 15.57 -20.70
C THR A 379 -11.62 15.60 -19.18
N LEU A 380 -12.73 16.19 -18.74
CA LEU A 380 -13.18 16.17 -17.33
C LEU A 380 -12.17 16.70 -16.30
N GLY A 381 -11.33 17.69 -16.66
CA GLY A 381 -10.35 18.25 -15.72
C GLY A 381 -9.29 17.25 -15.26
N LEU A 382 -9.11 16.14 -15.98
CA LEU A 382 -8.14 15.10 -15.63
C LEU A 382 -6.72 15.69 -15.56
N PRO A 383 -5.93 15.27 -14.56
CA PRO A 383 -4.57 15.77 -14.39
C PRO A 383 -3.68 15.40 -15.58
N HIS A 384 -2.72 16.27 -15.89
CA HIS A 384 -1.64 15.94 -16.80
C HIS A 384 -0.62 15.11 -16.00
N LEU A 385 -0.69 13.79 -16.14
CA LEU A 385 0.20 12.87 -15.46
C LEU A 385 1.44 12.62 -16.32
N SER A 386 2.61 12.71 -15.70
CA SER A 386 3.84 12.14 -16.26
C SER A 386 4.04 10.71 -15.77
N ALA A 387 4.94 9.96 -16.42
CA ALA A 387 5.33 8.62 -15.96
C ALA A 387 5.83 8.62 -14.50
N SER A 388 6.41 9.73 -14.02
CA SER A 388 6.91 9.86 -12.65
C SER A 388 5.80 9.98 -11.60
N ASP A 389 4.59 10.35 -12.02
CA ASP A 389 3.43 10.52 -11.16
C ASP A 389 2.61 9.24 -11.03
N VAL A 390 2.88 8.23 -11.87
CA VAL A 390 2.13 6.97 -11.87
C VAL A 390 2.44 6.19 -10.58
N VAL A 391 1.38 5.82 -9.87
CA VAL A 391 1.45 4.92 -8.73
C VAL A 391 1.29 3.50 -9.24
N TRP A 392 2.06 2.55 -8.71
CA TRP A 392 1.97 1.14 -9.08
C TRP A 392 1.46 0.32 -7.90
N ILE A 393 0.31 -0.34 -8.07
CA ILE A 393 -0.28 -1.24 -7.08
C ILE A 393 -0.47 -2.60 -7.76
N ASP A 394 0.11 -3.66 -7.20
CA ASP A 394 0.04 -5.02 -7.75
C ASP A 394 0.39 -5.15 -9.24
N ASN A 395 1.38 -4.36 -9.68
CA ASN A 395 1.84 -4.23 -11.07
C ASN A 395 0.79 -3.63 -12.03
N LEU A 396 -0.19 -2.91 -11.51
CA LEU A 396 -1.11 -2.09 -12.29
C LEU A 396 -0.75 -0.60 -12.10
N PRO A 397 -0.65 0.17 -13.19
CA PRO A 397 -0.49 1.60 -13.12
C PRO A 397 -1.82 2.23 -12.71
N VAL A 398 -1.83 3.01 -11.65
CA VAL A 398 -3.01 3.70 -11.13
C VAL A 398 -2.74 5.19 -11.01
N ILE A 399 -3.79 5.99 -11.17
CA ILE A 399 -3.73 7.42 -10.87
C ILE A 399 -3.41 7.64 -9.37
N PRO A 400 -2.68 8.70 -9.00
CA PRO A 400 -2.43 9.03 -7.59
C PRO A 400 -3.71 9.13 -6.78
N PHE A 401 -3.68 8.63 -5.54
CA PHE A 401 -4.83 8.59 -4.65
C PHE A 401 -5.54 9.94 -4.52
N LEU A 402 -4.79 11.01 -4.26
CA LEU A 402 -5.38 12.34 -4.11
C LEU A 402 -6.07 12.82 -5.40
N ALA A 403 -5.51 12.48 -6.57
CA ALA A 403 -6.16 12.80 -7.84
C ALA A 403 -7.46 12.00 -8.03
N SER A 404 -7.49 10.71 -7.69
CA SER A 404 -8.72 9.90 -7.62
C SER A 404 -9.77 10.54 -6.70
N LEU A 405 -9.38 10.91 -5.49
CA LEU A 405 -10.27 11.49 -4.49
C LEU A 405 -10.89 12.80 -4.98
N LEU A 406 -10.09 13.67 -5.60
CA LEU A 406 -10.57 14.97 -6.08
C LEU A 406 -11.45 14.88 -7.33
N LEU A 407 -11.15 13.96 -8.24
CA LEU A 407 -12.05 13.66 -9.37
C LEU A 407 -13.40 13.12 -8.87
N LYS A 408 -13.37 12.33 -7.79
CA LYS A 408 -14.62 11.86 -7.17
C LYS A 408 -15.37 12.98 -6.47
N LEU A 409 -14.65 13.88 -5.80
CA LEU A 409 -15.22 15.07 -5.19
C LEU A 409 -15.84 16.02 -6.23
N GLU A 410 -15.24 16.18 -7.40
CA GLU A 410 -15.83 16.91 -8.52
C GLU A 410 -17.16 16.29 -8.97
N THR A 411 -17.21 14.96 -9.10
CA THR A 411 -18.44 14.24 -9.43
C THR A 411 -19.52 14.48 -8.37
N TRP A 412 -19.14 14.43 -7.09
CA TRP A 412 -20.05 14.73 -5.98
C TRP A 412 -20.56 16.19 -6.03
N ALA A 413 -19.69 17.17 -6.30
CA ALA A 413 -20.09 18.57 -6.35
C ALA A 413 -21.07 18.87 -7.49
N GLY A 414 -20.95 18.17 -8.62
CA GLY A 414 -21.91 18.27 -9.72
C GLY A 414 -23.21 17.49 -9.46
N GLU A 415 -23.14 16.43 -8.66
CA GLU A 415 -24.26 15.55 -8.36
C GLU A 415 -24.13 14.96 -6.94
N PRO A 416 -24.58 15.67 -5.89
CA PRO A 416 -24.39 15.30 -4.47
C PRO A 416 -25.38 14.20 -4.05
N LYS A 417 -25.43 13.12 -4.82
CA LYS A 417 -26.20 11.92 -4.52
C LYS A 417 -25.51 11.10 -3.45
N TYR A 418 -26.31 10.38 -2.66
CA TYR A 418 -25.85 9.46 -1.62
C TYR A 418 -24.69 8.55 -2.05
N ALA A 419 -24.76 7.96 -3.26
CA ALA A 419 -23.70 7.10 -3.78
C ALA A 419 -22.36 7.84 -3.98
N ASN A 420 -22.39 9.08 -4.47
CA ASN A 420 -21.17 9.88 -4.65
C ASN A 420 -20.62 10.35 -3.30
N THR A 421 -21.49 10.71 -2.36
CA THR A 421 -21.12 11.03 -0.98
C THR A 421 -20.41 9.85 -0.31
N GLN A 422 -21.01 8.65 -0.36
CA GLN A 422 -20.43 7.45 0.21
C GLN A 422 -19.04 7.15 -0.35
N ASP A 423 -18.87 7.26 -1.67
CA ASP A 423 -17.57 7.01 -2.30
C ASP A 423 -16.49 8.03 -1.84
N VAL A 424 -16.83 9.32 -1.68
CA VAL A 424 -15.88 10.33 -1.16
C VAL A 424 -15.54 10.05 0.30
N GLN A 425 -16.55 9.82 1.14
CA GLN A 425 -16.36 9.47 2.56
C GLN A 425 -15.51 8.21 2.72
N TYR A 426 -15.78 7.20 1.91
CA TYR A 426 -15.03 5.96 1.89
C TYR A 426 -13.57 6.18 1.49
N LEU A 427 -13.31 6.93 0.42
CA LEU A 427 -11.93 7.23 0.05
C LEU A 427 -11.21 7.97 1.17
N LEU A 428 -11.85 8.96 1.80
CA LEU A 428 -11.27 9.66 2.94
C LEU A 428 -10.96 8.75 4.12
N SER A 429 -11.80 7.76 4.40
CA SER A 429 -11.53 6.81 5.50
C SER A 429 -10.31 5.92 5.25
N LEU A 430 -9.82 5.82 4.00
CA LEU A 430 -8.57 5.14 3.69
C LEU A 430 -7.33 5.97 4.08
N VAL A 431 -7.44 7.30 4.13
CA VAL A 431 -6.31 8.23 4.31
C VAL A 431 -5.39 7.86 5.49
N PRO A 432 -5.90 7.53 6.70
CA PRO A 432 -5.04 7.20 7.83
C PRO A 432 -4.18 5.95 7.63
N ASN A 433 -4.61 5.04 6.75
CA ASN A 433 -3.95 3.76 6.49
C ASN A 433 -3.11 3.78 5.21
N LEU A 434 -3.17 4.86 4.43
CA LEU A 434 -2.39 4.96 3.20
C LEU A 434 -0.94 5.26 3.53
N PRO A 435 0.01 4.63 2.83
CA PRO A 435 1.41 5.01 2.95
C PRO A 435 1.61 6.49 2.63
N VAL A 436 2.43 7.21 3.39
CA VAL A 436 2.69 8.64 3.18
C VAL A 436 3.17 8.96 1.75
N TRP A 437 3.85 8.03 1.07
CA TRP A 437 4.26 8.24 -0.32
C TRP A 437 3.08 8.29 -1.31
N VAL A 438 1.96 7.66 -0.96
CA VAL A 438 0.67 7.78 -1.67
C VAL A 438 0.00 9.12 -1.35
N VAL A 439 0.21 9.62 -0.13
CA VAL A 439 -0.34 10.84 0.43
C VAL A 439 0.70 11.97 0.41
N ARG A 440 1.10 12.43 -0.78
CA ARG A 440 1.88 13.68 -0.90
C ARG A 440 1.01 14.90 -0.55
N PRO A 441 1.54 15.93 0.13
CA PRO A 441 0.81 17.16 0.39
C PRO A 441 0.20 17.77 -0.87
N TRP A 442 -1.03 18.26 -0.76
CA TRP A 442 -1.77 18.87 -1.88
C TRP A 442 -0.98 19.96 -2.62
N LYS A 443 -0.30 20.85 -1.87
CA LYS A 443 0.44 22.01 -2.38
C LYS A 443 1.70 21.67 -3.19
N GLU A 444 2.17 20.43 -3.16
CA GLU A 444 3.41 20.02 -3.85
C GLU A 444 3.18 19.55 -5.30
N ARG A 445 1.93 19.59 -5.81
CA ARG A 445 1.57 18.86 -7.03
C ARG A 445 1.35 19.78 -8.22
N LYS A 446 2.22 19.65 -9.23
CA LYS A 446 2.06 20.24 -10.57
C LYS A 446 1.09 19.47 -11.49
N LEU A 447 0.35 18.51 -10.94
CA LEU A 447 -0.46 17.56 -11.69
C LEU A 447 -1.74 18.17 -12.27
N MET A 448 -2.25 19.21 -11.60
CA MET A 448 -3.55 19.80 -11.87
C MET A 448 -3.36 21.27 -12.24
N SER A 449 -4.21 21.78 -13.14
CA SER A 449 -4.22 23.21 -13.45
C SER A 449 -4.61 24.02 -12.22
N ASP A 450 -4.13 25.26 -12.14
CA ASP A 450 -4.48 26.19 -11.06
C ASP A 450 -6.00 26.35 -10.91
N GLU A 451 -6.73 26.33 -12.03
CA GLU A 451 -8.19 26.37 -12.04
C GLU A 451 -8.81 25.13 -11.36
N PHE A 452 -8.31 23.93 -11.66
CA PHE A 452 -8.78 22.71 -11.02
C PHE A 452 -8.44 22.70 -9.53
N GLN A 453 -7.26 23.23 -9.16
CA GLN A 453 -6.83 23.30 -7.77
C GLN A 453 -7.74 24.23 -6.95
N ALA A 454 -7.98 25.45 -7.44
CA ALA A 454 -8.87 26.41 -6.79
C ALA A 454 -10.30 25.87 -6.65
N LYS A 455 -10.83 25.21 -7.70
CA LYS A 455 -12.14 24.54 -7.64
C LYS A 455 -12.15 23.41 -6.62
N SER A 456 -11.08 22.64 -6.53
CA SER A 456 -10.95 21.53 -5.59
C SER A 456 -10.96 22.02 -4.14
N GLU A 457 -10.23 23.09 -3.83
CA GLU A 457 -10.24 23.69 -2.49
C GLU A 457 -11.65 24.17 -2.08
N LEU A 458 -12.36 24.83 -3.00
CA LEU A 458 -13.74 25.24 -2.75
C LEU A 458 -14.67 24.04 -2.53
N ARG A 459 -14.52 22.98 -3.34
CA ARG A 459 -15.32 21.74 -3.18
C ARG A 459 -15.02 21.05 -1.85
N VAL A 460 -13.76 21.04 -1.40
CA VAL A 460 -13.37 20.46 -0.10
C VAL A 460 -14.04 21.24 1.03
N LYS A 461 -14.00 22.58 0.98
CA LYS A 461 -14.69 23.43 1.96
C LYS A 461 -16.19 23.14 1.98
N ASN A 462 -16.84 23.12 0.82
CA ASN A 462 -18.27 22.81 0.72
C ASN A 462 -18.60 21.42 1.27
N PHE A 463 -17.81 20.40 0.94
CA PHE A 463 -17.98 19.06 1.48
C PHE A 463 -17.84 19.03 3.01
N CYS A 464 -16.89 19.78 3.56
CA CYS A 464 -16.69 19.86 5.01
C CYS A 464 -17.79 20.63 5.75
N LEU A 465 -18.56 21.50 5.07
CA LEU A 465 -19.76 22.13 5.65
C LEU A 465 -20.86 21.09 5.89
N ASP A 466 -21.06 20.18 4.92
CA ASP A 466 -22.06 19.12 5.01
C ASP A 466 -21.60 17.94 5.89
N PHE A 467 -20.29 17.68 5.94
CA PHE A 467 -19.70 16.49 6.58
C PHE A 467 -18.51 16.86 7.49
N GLN A 468 -18.81 17.52 8.61
CA GLN A 468 -17.79 18.07 9.52
C GLN A 468 -16.81 17.03 10.07
N ASP A 469 -17.25 15.79 10.28
CA ASP A 469 -16.42 14.70 10.81
C ASP A 469 -15.22 14.36 9.90
N PHE A 470 -15.27 14.76 8.62
CA PHE A 470 -14.20 14.50 7.65
C PHE A 470 -13.16 15.63 7.56
N LYS A 471 -13.37 16.76 8.26
CA LYS A 471 -12.41 17.89 8.28
C LYS A 471 -10.97 17.46 8.64
N PRO A 472 -10.74 16.65 9.70
CA PRO A 472 -9.38 16.25 10.08
C PRO A 472 -8.65 15.45 9.00
N LEU A 473 -9.39 14.65 8.22
CA LEU A 473 -8.84 13.85 7.14
C LEU A 473 -8.41 14.72 5.95
N TRP A 474 -9.20 15.74 5.60
CA TRP A 474 -8.80 16.73 4.60
C TRP A 474 -7.60 17.58 5.04
N GLN A 475 -7.53 17.94 6.32
CA GLN A 475 -6.36 18.64 6.89
C GLN A 475 -5.10 17.77 6.80
N MET A 476 -5.21 16.46 7.06
CA MET A 476 -4.11 15.51 6.90
C MET A 476 -3.59 15.43 5.46
N LEU A 477 -4.46 15.66 4.47
CA LEU A 477 -4.09 15.77 3.05
C LEU A 477 -3.48 17.14 2.67
N GLY A 478 -3.44 18.08 3.61
CA GLY A 478 -2.87 19.42 3.44
C GLY A 478 -3.86 20.49 2.97
N PHE A 479 -5.17 20.25 3.08
CA PHE A 479 -6.20 21.25 2.75
C PHE A 479 -6.50 22.16 3.95
N GLU A 480 -6.73 23.44 3.65
CA GLU A 480 -7.21 24.43 4.59
C GLU A 480 -8.75 24.42 4.60
N VAL A 481 -9.32 23.89 5.69
CA VAL A 481 -10.78 23.70 5.86
C VAL A 481 -11.36 24.56 6.97
N GLU A 482 -10.68 25.65 7.33
CA GLU A 482 -11.16 26.59 8.33
C GLU A 482 -12.60 27.03 8.04
N ASP A 483 -13.39 27.19 9.11
CA ASP A 483 -14.75 27.69 9.01
C ASP A 483 -14.68 29.09 8.40
N VAL A 484 -15.20 29.23 7.19
CA VAL A 484 -15.46 30.55 6.60
C VAL A 484 -16.59 31.13 7.45
N ILE A 485 -16.22 31.93 8.45
CA ILE A 485 -17.12 32.64 9.36
C ILE A 485 -17.99 33.61 8.57
#